data_AF-A0A354F3E6-F1
#
_entry.id   AF-A0A354F3E6-F1
#
_cell.length_a   1.000
_cell.length_b   1.000
_cell.length_c   1.000
_cell.angle_alpha   90.00
_cell.angle_beta   90.00
_cell.angle_gamma   90.00
#
_symmetry.space_group_name_H-M   'P 1'
#
loop_
_entity.id
_entity.type
_entity.pdbx_description
1 polymer ?
#
loop_
_entity_poly.entity_id
_entity_poly.type
_entity_poly.pdbx_seq_one_letter_code
_entity_poly.pdbx_strand_id
1 'polypeptide(L)'
;MKIKVTFRKLLEGGVNAFIEVTDAGDLPTANIFKDIKDYPSKKEYHLTDKGSSSINYSASNSKDAEKWAEKQISALHVVLAEWRDISLPEGYEVEI
;
A
#
# COMPACT_ATOMS: atom_id res chain seq x y z
N MET A 1 -8.84 -8.37 -0.06
CA MET A 1 -7.67 -7.65 0.50
C MET A 1 -8.10 -6.91 1.76
N LYS A 2 -7.28 -7.00 2.81
CA LYS A 2 -7.45 -6.24 4.05
C LYS A 2 -6.28 -5.27 4.19
N ILE A 3 -6.59 -3.98 4.18
CA ILE A 3 -5.62 -2.93 4.49
C ILE A 3 -5.79 -2.57 5.96
N LYS A 4 -4.69 -2.57 6.70
CA LYS A 4 -4.63 -2.08 8.08
C LYS A 4 -3.95 -0.72 8.09
N VAL A 5 -4.58 0.24 8.74
CA VAL A 5 -4.02 1.57 8.98
C VAL A 5 -3.74 1.70 10.47
N THR A 6 -2.53 2.09 10.84
CA THR A 6 -2.14 2.34 12.23
C THR A 6 -1.62 3.76 12.37
N PHE A 7 -2.20 4.54 13.28
CA PHE A 7 -1.70 5.86 13.65
C PHE A 7 -0.99 5.81 14.98
N ARG A 8 0.23 6.32 15.04
CA ARG A 8 1.03 6.42 16.26
C ARG A 8 1.39 7.87 16.53
N LYS A 9 1.02 8.37 17.70
CA LYS A 9 1.47 9.69 18.16
C LYS A 9 2.98 9.68 18.42
N LEU A 10 3.67 10.70 17.92
CA LEU A 10 5.09 10.94 18.16
C LEU A 10 5.26 11.80 19.42
N LEU A 11 6.38 11.61 20.12
CA LEU A 11 6.69 12.35 21.36
C LEU A 11 6.78 13.86 21.13
N GLU A 12 7.18 14.28 19.93
CA GLU A 12 7.30 15.66 19.48
C GLU A 12 5.99 16.31 19.00
N GLY A 13 4.86 15.62 19.16
CA GLY A 13 3.52 16.15 18.81
C GLY A 13 3.03 15.80 17.40
N GLY A 14 3.85 15.15 16.57
CA GLY A 14 3.44 14.62 15.27
C GLY A 14 2.66 13.31 15.35
N VAL A 15 2.25 12.80 14.18
CA VAL A 15 1.58 11.50 14.02
C VAL A 15 2.28 10.74 12.90
N ASN A 16 2.66 9.49 13.17
CA ASN A 16 3.15 8.58 12.15
C ASN A 16 2.00 7.67 11.71
N ALA A 17 1.67 7.69 10.43
CA ALA A 17 0.70 6.80 9.82
C ALA A 17 1.43 5.62 9.17
N PHE A 18 0.92 4.42 9.37
CA PHE A 18 1.38 3.19 8.74
C PHE A 18 0.24 2.57 7.96
N ILE A 19 0.52 2.17 6.72
CA ILE A 19 -0.39 1.35 5.90
C ILE A 19 0.28 0.02 5.69
N GLU A 20 -0.43 -1.05 6.06
CA GLU A 20 0.01 -2.43 5.94
C GLU A 20 -1.04 -3.22 5.16
N VAL A 21 -0.61 -4.09 4.25
CA VAL A 21 -1.50 -5.02 3.56
C VAL A 21 -1.45 -6.37 4.28
N THR A 22 -2.59 -6.79 4.82
CA THR A 22 -2.69 -7.88 5.83
C THR A 22 -3.44 -9.12 5.38
N ASP A 23 -3.94 -9.16 4.14
CA ASP A 23 -4.66 -10.32 3.60
C ASP A 23 -4.35 -10.51 2.11
N ALA A 24 -3.79 -11.67 1.81
CA ALA A 24 -2.99 -11.97 0.63
C ALA A 24 -3.79 -12.06 -0.68
N GLY A 25 -5.05 -12.54 -0.63
CA GLY A 25 -5.89 -12.69 -1.81
C GLY A 25 -5.21 -13.45 -2.97
N ASP A 26 -4.64 -12.70 -3.92
CA ASP A 26 -4.32 -13.14 -5.28
C ASP A 26 -2.82 -13.02 -5.65
N LEU A 27 -1.98 -12.42 -4.79
CA LEU A 27 -0.53 -12.22 -4.98
C LEU A 27 0.15 -12.28 -3.60
N PRO A 28 1.50 -12.43 -3.46
CA PRO A 28 2.19 -12.20 -2.18
C PRO A 28 2.09 -10.72 -1.77
N THR A 29 0.89 -10.26 -1.44
CA THR A 29 0.62 -8.85 -1.17
C THR A 29 1.19 -8.39 0.18
N ALA A 30 1.75 -9.35 0.93
CA ALA A 30 2.48 -9.10 2.15
C ALA A 30 3.76 -8.28 1.91
N ASN A 31 4.29 -8.13 0.68
CA ASN A 31 5.51 -7.35 0.41
C ASN A 31 5.40 -6.45 -0.83
N ILE A 32 4.23 -5.84 -1.10
CA ILE A 32 3.96 -5.13 -2.37
C ILE A 32 4.76 -3.85 -2.61
N PHE A 33 5.35 -3.29 -1.55
CA PHE A 33 6.02 -2.00 -1.60
C PHE A 33 7.50 -2.20 -1.77
N LYS A 34 8.16 -1.45 -2.66
CA LYS A 34 9.61 -1.55 -2.83
C LYS A 34 10.37 -1.11 -1.57
N ASP A 35 9.86 -0.11 -0.87
CA ASP A 35 10.39 0.40 0.39
C ASP A 35 9.29 1.10 1.22
N ILE A 36 9.64 1.57 2.43
CA ILE A 36 8.71 2.23 3.36
C ILE A 36 8.14 3.58 2.88
N LYS A 37 8.68 4.16 1.80
CA LYS A 37 8.27 5.44 1.19
C LYS A 37 7.76 5.28 -0.24
N ASP A 38 7.41 4.05 -0.62
CA ASP A 38 6.90 3.70 -1.93
C ASP A 38 5.37 3.87 -2.02
N TYR A 39 4.96 5.12 -2.14
CA TYR A 39 3.55 5.52 -2.02
C TYR A 39 2.74 5.20 -3.29
N PRO A 40 1.63 4.44 -3.18
CA PRO A 40 0.76 4.08 -4.31
C PRO A 40 0.22 5.26 -5.11
N SER A 41 0.09 6.43 -4.48
CA SER A 41 -0.38 7.65 -5.17
C SER A 41 0.68 8.34 -6.05
N LYS A 42 1.92 7.83 -6.11
CA LYS A 42 2.95 8.29 -7.04
C LYS A 42 2.72 7.66 -8.41
N LYS A 43 2.94 8.43 -9.47
CA LYS A 43 2.77 7.95 -10.87
C LYS A 43 3.69 6.79 -11.24
N GLU A 44 4.81 6.64 -10.54
CA GLU A 44 5.83 5.61 -10.81
C GLU A 44 5.68 4.38 -9.89
N TYR A 45 4.55 4.28 -9.18
CA TYR A 45 4.30 3.12 -8.33
C TYR A 45 4.00 1.87 -9.17
N HIS A 46 4.63 0.77 -8.81
CA HIS A 46 4.41 -0.54 -9.42
C HIS A 46 4.38 -1.60 -8.32
N LEU A 47 3.53 -2.61 -8.48
CA LEU A 47 3.50 -3.75 -7.55
C LEU A 47 4.82 -4.53 -7.65
N THR A 48 5.43 -4.83 -6.51
CA THR A 48 6.62 -5.69 -6.42
C THR A 48 6.43 -6.74 -5.34
N ASP A 49 6.82 -7.99 -5.55
CA ASP A 49 6.76 -9.06 -4.53
C ASP A 49 7.97 -9.04 -3.57
N LYS A 50 8.94 -8.16 -3.83
CA LYS A 50 10.21 -8.05 -3.12
C LYS A 50 10.31 -6.69 -2.47
N GLY A 51 9.91 -6.61 -1.20
CA GLY A 51 10.11 -5.40 -0.43
C GLY A 51 9.42 -5.38 0.92
N SER A 52 8.88 -4.22 1.28
CA SER A 52 8.24 -3.94 2.56
C SER A 52 6.76 -4.35 2.54
N SER A 53 6.28 -4.81 3.69
CA SER A 53 4.85 -5.04 3.95
C SER A 53 4.05 -3.78 4.25
N SER A 54 4.76 -2.66 4.45
CA SER A 54 4.15 -1.41 4.85
C SER A 54 4.87 -0.18 4.32
N ILE A 55 4.11 0.90 4.23
CA ILE A 55 4.60 2.26 4.01
C ILE A 55 4.27 3.12 5.23
N ASN A 56 5.08 4.17 5.45
CA ASN A 56 4.84 5.10 6.54
C ASN A 56 4.98 6.57 6.14
N TYR A 57 4.37 7.43 6.93
CA TYR A 57 4.45 8.87 6.77
C TYR A 57 4.29 9.59 8.10
N SER A 58 5.26 10.46 8.40
CA SER A 58 5.20 11.37 9.54
C SER A 58 4.50 12.67 9.13
N ALA A 59 3.40 12.98 9.80
CA ALA A 59 2.63 14.20 9.64
C ALA A 59 2.68 15.06 10.91
N SER A 60 2.51 16.38 10.76
CA SER A 60 2.50 17.31 11.89
C SER A 60 1.24 17.22 12.75
N ASN A 61 0.16 16.62 12.25
CA ASN A 61 -1.11 16.46 12.96
C ASN A 61 -1.89 15.24 12.43
N SER A 62 -2.94 14.84 13.15
CA SER A 62 -3.77 13.67 12.79
C SER A 62 -4.53 13.84 11.47
N LYS A 63 -5.01 15.05 11.17
CA LYS A 63 -5.78 15.33 9.94
C LYS A 63 -4.94 15.13 8.69
N ASP A 64 -3.68 15.54 8.72
CA ASP A 64 -2.75 15.36 7.60
C ASP A 64 -2.33 13.89 7.46
N ALA A 65 -2.14 13.18 8.58
CA ALA A 65 -1.88 11.75 8.57
C ALA A 65 -3.05 10.95 7.97
N GLU A 66 -4.29 11.31 8.32
CA GLU A 66 -5.51 10.70 7.82
C GLU A 66 -5.69 10.93 6.30
N LYS A 67 -5.57 12.19 5.84
CA LYS A 67 -5.62 12.51 4.41
C LYS A 67 -4.55 11.78 3.60
N TRP A 68 -3.34 11.67 4.14
CA TRP A 68 -2.29 10.91 3.48
C TRP A 68 -2.69 9.43 3.36
N ALA A 69 -3.23 8.85 4.43
CA ALA A 69 -3.62 7.45 4.44
C ALA A 69 -4.75 7.16 3.45
N GLU A 70 -5.82 7.96 3.47
CA GLU A 70 -6.94 7.88 2.52
C GLU A 70 -6.48 7.93 1.06
N LYS A 71 -5.55 8.85 0.75
CA LYS A 71 -4.98 9.00 -0.59
C LYS A 71 -4.22 7.75 -1.03
N GLN A 72 -3.43 7.15 -0.15
CA GLN A 72 -2.70 5.92 -0.49
C GLN A 72 -3.62 4.72 -0.65
N ILE A 73 -4.63 4.58 0.22
CA ILE A 73 -5.62 3.50 0.15
C ILE A 73 -6.40 3.58 -1.17
N SER A 74 -6.85 4.78 -1.54
CA SER A 74 -7.59 5.00 -2.80
C SER A 74 -6.74 4.65 -4.01
N ALA A 75 -5.48 5.10 -4.04
CA ALA A 75 -4.56 4.76 -5.13
C ALA A 75 -4.23 3.27 -5.17
N LEU A 76 -4.06 2.62 -4.02
CA LEU A 76 -3.78 1.19 -3.93
C LEU A 76 -4.96 0.35 -4.46
N HIS A 77 -6.21 0.75 -4.18
CA HIS A 77 -7.39 0.10 -4.77
C HIS A 77 -7.39 0.19 -6.30
N VAL A 78 -7.05 1.35 -6.87
CA VAL A 78 -6.98 1.53 -8.33
C VAL A 78 -5.89 0.64 -8.93
N VAL A 79 -4.66 0.69 -8.42
CA VAL A 79 -3.54 -0.09 -8.95
C VAL A 79 -3.82 -1.59 -8.89
N LEU A 80 -4.43 -2.07 -7.80
CA LEU A 80 -4.78 -3.48 -7.67
C LEU A 80 -5.97 -3.88 -8.54
N ALA A 81 -6.93 -2.98 -8.77
CA ALA A 81 -8.03 -3.23 -9.70
C ALA A 81 -7.50 -3.32 -11.13
N GLU A 82 -6.64 -2.39 -11.55
CA GLU A 82 -5.95 -2.44 -12.85
C GLU A 82 -5.14 -3.73 -12.99
N TRP A 83 -4.37 -4.11 -11.97
CA TRP A 83 -3.61 -5.37 -11.99
C TRP A 83 -4.49 -6.61 -12.15
N ARG A 84 -5.65 -6.67 -11.47
CA ARG A 84 -6.61 -7.78 -11.61
C ARG A 84 -7.31 -7.80 -12.97
N ASP A 85 -7.52 -6.63 -13.57
CA ASP A 85 -8.19 -6.47 -14.86
C ASP A 85 -7.25 -6.78 -16.04
N ILE A 86 -5.93 -6.81 -15.82
CA ILE A 86 -4.98 -7.39 -16.76
C ILE A 86 -5.26 -8.89 -16.84
N SER A 87 -6.15 -9.26 -17.75
CA SER A 87 -6.36 -10.64 -18.18
C SER A 87 -5.00 -11.21 -18.61
N LEU A 88 -4.56 -12.27 -17.94
CA LEU A 88 -3.41 -13.03 -18.43
C LEU A 88 -3.71 -13.46 -19.87
N PRO A 89 -2.75 -13.29 -20.81
CA PRO A 89 -2.89 -13.85 -22.14
C PRO A 89 -3.24 -15.34 -22.05
N GLU A 90 -4.13 -15.83 -22.90
CA GLU A 90 -4.45 -17.27 -22.98
C GLU A 90 -3.14 -18.08 -23.03
N GLY A 91 -2.97 -19.00 -22.07
CA GLY A 91 -1.81 -19.88 -21.97
C GLY A 91 -0.77 -19.54 -20.90
N TYR A 92 -0.95 -18.50 -20.08
CA TYR A 92 -0.14 -18.27 -18.88
C TYR A 92 -0.81 -18.90 -17.64
N GLU A 93 -0.18 -19.94 -17.08
CA GLU A 93 -0.52 -20.49 -15.76
C GLU A 93 0.17 -19.67 -14.67
N VAL A 94 -0.57 -19.29 -13.61
CA VAL A 94 0.01 -18.71 -12.40
C VAL A 94 0.06 -19.82 -11.36
N GLU A 95 1.26 -20.29 -11.03
CA GLU A 95 1.48 -21.10 -9.83
C GLU A 95 1.24 -20.22 -8.60
N ILE A 96 0.28 -20.63 -7.76
CA ILE A 96 -0.05 -20.01 -6.45
C ILE A 96 0.54 -20.87 -5.33
#